data_AF-A0A357THL5-F1
#
_entry.id   AF-A0A357THL5-F1
#
_cell.length_a   1.000
_cell.length_b   1.000
_cell.length_c   1.000
_cell.angle_alpha   90.00
_cell.angle_beta   90.00
_cell.angle_gamma   90.00
#
_symmetry.space_group_name_H-M   'P 1'
#
loop_
_entity.id
_entity.type
_entity.pdbx_description
1 polymer ?
#
loop_
_entity_poly.entity_id
_entity_poly.type
_entity_poly.pdbx_seq_one_letter_code
_entity_poly.pdbx_strand_id
1 'polypeptide(L)' 'FRWNGDSWLRLSLDVQQTGDAEWTISGRVWEDDKKAPAKPTITHKETKEPRNGKPSIWGSPYSGTPIRYDDIVVKKLAK' A
#
# COMPACT_ATOMS: atom_id res chain seq x y z
N PHE A 1 -7.04 -1.73 -10.47
CA PHE A 1 -6.37 -0.50 -10.93
C PHE A 1 -5.58 -0.83 -12.19
N ARG A 2 -5.62 0.02 -13.22
CA ARG A 2 -4.81 -0.20 -14.42
C ARG A 2 -3.50 0.55 -14.25
N TRP A 3 -2.39 -0.18 -14.30
CA TRP A 3 -1.05 0.37 -14.20
C TRP A 3 -0.65 0.88 -15.59
N ASN A 4 -0.50 2.21 -15.72
CA ASN A 4 0.00 2.83 -16.93
C ASN A 4 1.53 2.95 -16.83
N GLY A 5 2.23 2.73 -17.94
CA GLY A 5 3.65 3.03 -18.03
C GLY A 5 3.90 4.54 -18.00
N ASP A 6 5.13 4.93 -17.68
CA ASP A 6 5.62 6.32 -17.74
C ASP A 6 4.88 7.35 -16.85
N SER A 7 4.11 6.89 -15.86
CA SER A 7 3.52 7.75 -14.83
C SER A 7 3.95 7.36 -13.42
N TRP A 8 4.05 8.37 -12.55
CA TRP A 8 4.20 8.14 -11.12
C TRP A 8 2.85 7.83 -10.49
N LEU A 9 2.85 6.83 -9.62
CA LEU A 9 1.69 6.42 -8.85
C LEU A 9 1.99 6.57 -7.37
N ARG A 10 1.01 7.07 -6.63
CA ARG A 10 1.01 7.06 -5.18
C ARG A 10 0.36 5.76 -4.71
N LEU A 11 1.02 5.12 -3.74
CA LEU A 11 0.53 3.93 -3.05
C LEU A 11 0.42 4.26 -1.56
N SER A 12 -0.71 3.94 -0.97
CA SER A 12 -0.90 3.94 0.49
C SER A 12 -1.35 2.55 0.91
N LEU A 13 -0.71 1.99 1.94
CA LEU A 13 -1.07 0.71 2.54
C LEU A 13 -1.16 0.90 4.05
N ASP A 14 -2.35 0.62 4.59
CA ASP A 14 -2.66 0.73 6.01
C ASP A 14 -2.99 -0.65 6.57
N VAL A 15 -2.43 -0.95 7.75
CA VAL A 15 -2.77 -2.15 8.53
C VAL A 15 -3.21 -1.68 9.90
N GLN A 16 -4.46 -1.97 10.26
CA GLN A 16 -5.05 -1.55 11.53
C GLN A 16 -5.68 -2.75 12.21
N GLN A 17 -5.42 -2.91 13.51
CA GLN A 17 -6.19 -3.84 14.33
C GLN A 17 -7.59 -3.25 14.56
N THR A 18 -8.62 -3.92 14.04
CA THR A 18 -10.02 -3.46 14.06
C THR A 18 -10.90 -4.27 15.02
N GLY A 19 -10.35 -5.29 15.66
CA GLY A 19 -10.97 -6.04 16.75
C GLY A 19 -9.90 -6.80 17.56
N ASP A 20 -10.32 -7.56 18.56
CA ASP A 20 -9.39 -8.22 19.49
C ASP A 20 -8.37 -9.13 18.77
N ALA A 21 -8.82 -9.82 17.72
CA ALA A 21 -8.00 -10.67 16.86
C ALA A 21 -8.33 -10.47 15.37
N GLU A 22 -8.70 -9.25 14.97
CA GLU A 22 -8.97 -8.92 13.57
C GLU A 22 -8.15 -7.69 13.15
N TRP A 23 -7.54 -7.79 11.98
CA TRP A 23 -6.84 -6.70 11.31
C TRP A 23 -7.51 -6.39 9.98
N THR A 24 -7.71 -5.11 9.71
CA THR A 24 -8.09 -4.62 8.40
C THR A 24 -6.86 -4.08 7.69
N ILE A 25 -6.58 -4.65 6.53
CA ILE A 25 -5.56 -4.20 5.59
C ILE A 25 -6.28 -3.42 4.50
N SER A 26 -5.92 -2.17 4.28
CA SER A 26 -6.53 -1.34 3.24
C SER A 26 -5.47 -0.69 2.36
N GLY A 27 -5.74 -0.61 1.07
CA GLY A 27 -4.82 -0.07 0.09
C GLY A 27 -5.50 0.93 -0.83
N ARG A 28 -4.78 1.98 -1.17
CA ARG A 28 -5.17 2.98 -2.18
C ARG A 28 -4.04 3.14 -3.17
N VAL A 29 -4.40 3.26 -4.45
CA VAL A 29 -3.47 3.59 -5.52
C VAL A 29 -4.11 4.64 -6.43
N TRP A 30 -3.33 5.63 -6.82
CA TRP A 30 -3.75 6.71 -7.73
C TRP A 30 -2.55 7.33 -8.45
N GLU A 31 -2.79 8.03 -9.54
CA GLU A 31 -1.76 8.83 -10.23
C GLU A 31 -1.34 10.01 -9.35
N ASP A 32 -0.05 10.33 -9.33
CA ASP A 32 0.54 11.32 -8.41
C ASP A 32 -0.12 12.71 -8.49
N ASP A 33 -0.57 13.11 -9.68
CA ASP A 33 -1.23 14.39 -9.95
C ASP A 33 -2.74 14.37 -9.69
N LYS A 34 -3.31 13.25 -9.22
CA LYS A 34 -4.74 13.09 -8.97
C LYS A 34 -5.06 13.06 -7.48
N LYS A 35 -6.35 13.27 -7.18
CA LYS A 35 -6.87 13.11 -5.82
C LYS A 35 -6.89 11.63 -5.43
N ALA A 36 -6.45 11.35 -4.21
CA ALA A 36 -6.56 10.03 -3.63
C ALA A 36 -8.04 9.56 -3.59
N PRO A 37 -8.31 8.27 -3.85
CA PRO A 37 -9.64 7.70 -3.72
C PRO A 37 -10.19 7.88 -2.30
N ALA A 38 -11.46 8.30 -2.20
CA ALA A 38 -12.12 8.47 -0.91
C ALA A 38 -12.33 7.13 -0.17
N LYS A 39 -12.49 6.03 -0.93
CA LYS A 39 -12.60 4.67 -0.41
C LYS A 39 -11.37 3.86 -0.81
N PRO A 40 -10.93 2.89 0.01
CA PRO A 40 -9.87 1.97 -0.36
C PRO A 40 -10.17 1.26 -1.69
N THR A 41 -9.15 1.13 -2.53
CA THR A 41 -9.24 0.33 -3.77
C THR A 41 -9.14 -1.17 -3.50
N ILE A 42 -8.55 -1.54 -2.36
CA ILE A 42 -8.49 -2.91 -1.85
C ILE A 42 -8.69 -2.88 -0.34
N THR A 43 -9.42 -3.88 0.15
CA THR A 43 -9.58 -4.17 1.58
C THR A 43 -9.48 -5.67 1.79
N HIS A 44 -8.78 -6.07 2.85
CA HIS A 44 -8.66 -7.46 3.27
C HIS A 44 -8.78 -7.54 4.80
N LYS A 45 -9.48 -8.56 5.28
CA LYS A 45 -9.57 -8.89 6.71
C LYS A 45 -8.65 -10.05 7.00
N GLU A 46 -7.81 -9.89 8.01
CA GLU A 46 -6.89 -10.91 8.49
C GLU A 46 -7.21 -11.21 9.95
N THR A 47 -7.24 -12.49 10.31
CA THR A 47 -7.54 -12.97 11.68
C THR A 47 -6.30 -13.52 12.39
N LYS A 48 -5.18 -13.62 11.67
CA LYS A 48 -3.88 -13.96 12.24
C LYS A 48 -3.08 -12.68 12.47
N GLU A 49 -2.49 -12.55 13.65
CA GLU A 49 -1.66 -11.39 13.97
C GLU A 49 -0.55 -11.19 12.92
N PRO A 50 -0.52 -10.04 12.23
CA PRO A 50 0.55 -9.73 11.29
C PRO A 50 1.89 -9.72 12.03
N ARG A 51 2.88 -10.38 11.44
CA ARG A 51 4.23 -10.41 12.01
C ARG A 51 4.74 -8.98 12.18
N ASN A 52 5.40 -8.71 13.31
CA ASN A 52 6.13 -7.47 13.53
C ASN A 52 7.41 -7.46 12.67
N GLY A 53 7.23 -7.22 11.38
CA GLY A 53 8.29 -7.18 10.37
C GLY A 53 8.80 -5.76 10.12
N LYS A 54 9.85 -5.66 9.31
CA LYS A 54 10.30 -4.38 8.75
C LYS A 54 9.44 -4.05 7.53
N PRO A 55 8.75 -2.89 7.50
CA PRO A 55 8.04 -2.46 6.31
C PRO A 55 9.02 -2.35 5.13
N SER A 56 8.71 -3.02 4.03
CA SER A 56 9.57 -3.08 2.85
C SER A 56 8.72 -3.07 1.58
N ILE A 57 9.22 -2.41 0.55
CA ILE A 57 8.68 -2.48 -0.81
C ILE A 57 9.79 -2.96 -1.76
N TRP A 58 9.44 -3.85 -2.68
CA TRP A 58 10.34 -4.38 -3.68
C TRP A 58 9.53 -4.84 -4.90
N GLY A 59 10.21 -5.04 -6.03
CA GLY A 59 9.61 -5.57 -7.23
C GLY A 59 10.66 -6.04 -8.22
N SER A 60 10.31 -7.04 -9.02
CA SER A 60 11.16 -7.55 -10.11
C SER A 60 10.41 -7.38 -11.43
N PRO A 61 10.78 -6.40 -12.28
CA PRO A 61 10.08 -6.14 -13.53
C PRO A 61 10.32 -7.29 -14.53
N TYR A 62 9.24 -7.75 -15.19
CA TYR A 62 9.34 -8.80 -16.21
C TYR A 62 10.04 -8.32 -17.49
N SER A 63 9.99 -7.02 -17.79
CA SER A 63 10.50 -6.41 -19.02
C SER A 63 11.92 -5.85 -18.92
N GLY A 64 12.61 -6.03 -17.78
CA GLY A 64 13.92 -5.40 -17.52
C GLY A 64 13.87 -3.88 -17.30
N THR A 65 12.70 -3.25 -17.42
CA THR A 65 12.49 -1.82 -17.14
C THR A 65 12.57 -1.56 -15.63
N PRO A 66 13.48 -0.70 -15.12
CA PRO A 66 13.62 -0.47 -13.69
C PRO A 66 12.34 0.06 -13.04
N ILE A 67 12.00 -0.46 -11.85
CA ILE A 67 10.96 0.11 -10.99
C ILE A 67 11.62 1.17 -10.12
N ARG A 68 11.08 2.39 -10.12
CA ARG A 68 11.56 3.51 -9.31
C ARG A 68 10.64 3.71 -8.12
N TYR A 69 11.21 4.04 -6.98
CA TYR A 69 10.50 4.37 -5.74
C TYR A 69 11.04 5.71 -5.22
N ASP A 70 10.15 6.57 -4.74
CA ASP A 70 10.49 7.84 -4.12
C ASP A 70 9.45 8.19 -3.04
N ASP A 71 9.74 9.19 -2.21
CA ASP A 71 8.89 9.69 -1.12
C ASP A 71 8.41 8.58 -0.15
N ILE A 72 9.30 7.63 0.16
CA ILE A 72 8.94 6.49 1.02
C ILE A 72 8.81 6.98 2.46
N VAL A 73 7.59 6.89 2.99
CA VAL A 73 7.28 7.28 4.36
C VAL A 73 6.57 6.13 5.07
N VAL A 74 7.12 5.74 6.22
CA VAL A 74 6.53 4.73 7.11
C VAL A 74 6.14 5.43 8.39
N LYS A 75 4.86 5.32 8.76
CA LYS A 75 4.32 5.90 10.00
C LYS A 75 3.63 4.84 10.80
N LYS A 76 3.82 4.89 12.13
CA LYS A 76 2.92 4.23 13.05
C LYS A 76 1.61 5.01 13.07
N LEU A 77 0.49 4.37 12.81
CA LEU A 77 -0.82 4.99 12.98
C LEU A 77 -1.03 5.22 14.48
N ALA A 78 -1.42 6.45 14.85
CA ALA A 78 -1.79 6.75 16.23
C ALA A 78 -2.99 5.88 16.63
N LYS A 79 -2.98 5.40 17.87
CA LYS A 79 -4.04 4.54 18.42
C LYS A 79 -5.25 5.40 18.81
#